data_AF-A0A401TF23-F1
#
_entry.id   AF-A0A401TF23-F1
#
_cell.length_a   1.000
_cell.length_b   1.000
_cell.length_c   1.000
_cell.angle_alpha   90.00
_cell.angle_beta   90.00
_cell.angle_gamma   90.00
#
_symmetry.space_group_name_H-M   'P 1'
#
loop_
_entity.id
_entity.type
_entity.pdbx_description
1 polymer ?
#
loop_
_entity_poly.entity_id
_entity_poly.type
_entity_poly.pdbx_seq_one_letter_code
_entity_poly.pdbx_strand_id
1 'polypeptide(L)'
;FEKAEHIHGIDIGNEGSAFVEILVGNSTSACEQDFEVLLVSSFFMSPTESRNGAPLNRVRMFGSEKLAKATLGKKWDRVKVVCTQPYNKVSAVPVRHRPFQSLCDPSVFEEIEL
;
A
#
# COMPACT_ATOMS: atom_id res chain seq x y z
N PHE A 1 -1.02 5.10 12.90
CA PHE A 1 -1.48 6.35 13.52
C PHE A 1 -1.61 6.16 15.02
N GLU A 2 -1.23 7.15 15.83
CA GLU A 2 -1.42 7.10 17.31
C GLU A 2 -2.90 7.03 17.69
N LYS A 3 -3.79 7.54 16.83
CA LYS A 3 -5.25 7.49 16.98
C LYS A 3 -5.92 7.15 15.65
N ALA A 4 -7.09 6.51 15.72
CA ALA A 4 -7.91 6.26 14.53
C ALA A 4 -8.45 7.58 13.95
N GLU A 5 -8.17 7.83 12.67
CA GLU A 5 -8.50 9.08 11.97
C GLU A 5 -9.14 8.84 10.60
N HIS A 6 -9.78 9.87 10.06
CA HIS A 6 -10.33 9.83 8.70
C HIS A 6 -9.23 10.14 7.70
N ILE A 7 -9.20 9.38 6.62
CA ILE A 7 -8.24 9.59 5.55
C ILE A 7 -8.92 10.39 4.44
N HIS A 8 -8.42 11.60 4.19
CA HIS A 8 -9.00 12.53 3.22
C HIS A 8 -8.26 12.53 1.88
N GLY A 9 -7.02 12.05 1.87
CA GLY A 9 -6.18 11.95 0.70
C GLY A 9 -4.92 11.16 1.00
N ILE A 10 -4.25 10.68 -0.04
CA ILE A 10 -3.00 9.95 0.05
C ILE A 10 -2.08 10.42 -1.07
N ASP A 11 -0.85 10.78 -0.70
CA ASP A 11 0.21 11.07 -1.65
C ASP A 11 1.18 9.90 -1.65
N ILE A 12 1.37 9.30 -2.83
CA ILE A 12 2.21 8.11 -2.99
C ILE A 12 3.40 8.49 -3.86
N GLY A 13 4.58 8.50 -3.26
CA GLY A 13 5.85 8.50 -3.98
C GLY A 13 6.18 7.08 -4.43
N ASN A 14 6.17 6.83 -5.73
CA ASN A 14 6.68 5.58 -6.26
C ASN A 14 8.22 5.62 -6.28
N GLU A 15 8.84 4.47 -6.02
CA GLU A 15 10.27 4.25 -6.18
C GLU A 15 10.49 2.92 -6.93
N GLY A 16 9.89 2.81 -8.12
CA GLY A 16 10.10 1.64 -8.99
C GLY A 16 9.04 0.54 -8.92
N SER A 17 7.89 0.75 -8.26
CA SER A 17 6.76 -0.20 -8.31
C SER A 17 5.88 0.02 -9.54
N ALA A 18 5.37 -1.07 -10.13
CA ALA A 18 4.43 -0.99 -11.25
C ALA A 18 3.01 -0.70 -10.78
N PHE A 19 2.62 -1.31 -9.66
CA PHE A 19 1.33 -1.13 -9.03
C PHE A 19 1.51 -0.86 -7.54
N VAL A 20 0.68 0.01 -6.98
CA VAL A 20 0.58 0.24 -5.54
C VAL A 20 -0.88 0.19 -5.13
N GLU A 21 -1.18 -0.59 -4.10
CA GLU A 21 -2.50 -0.70 -3.47
C GLU A 21 -2.39 -0.27 -2.00
N ILE A 22 -3.43 0.38 -1.49
CA ILE A 22 -3.50 0.79 -0.08
C ILE A 22 -4.71 0.14 0.55
N LEU A 23 -4.49 -0.54 1.66
CA LEU A 23 -5.52 -1.08 2.52
C LEU A 23 -5.46 -0.41 3.89
N VAL A 24 -6.59 -0.40 4.59
CA VAL A 24 -6.74 0.19 5.91
C VAL A 24 -7.39 -0.79 6.86
N GLY A 25 -6.99 -0.71 8.12
CA GLY A 25 -7.51 -1.58 9.17
C GLY A 25 -7.57 -0.87 10.50
N ASN A 26 -8.08 -1.59 11.50
CA ASN A 26 -8.10 -1.12 12.88
C ASN A 26 -7.03 -1.84 13.71
N SER A 27 -6.55 -1.26 14.81
CA SER A 27 -5.59 -1.90 15.72
C SER A 27 -6.17 -3.16 16.37
N THR A 28 -7.49 -3.20 16.49
CA THR A 28 -8.27 -4.37 16.91
C THR A 28 -8.40 -5.45 15.84
N SER A 29 -8.09 -5.14 14.57
CA SER A 29 -8.04 -6.12 13.49
C SER A 29 -6.92 -7.13 13.75
N ALA A 30 -7.30 -8.38 13.94
CA ALA A 30 -6.37 -9.46 14.26
C ALA A 30 -5.82 -10.14 13.00
N CYS A 31 -6.51 -10.00 11.86
CA CYS A 31 -6.20 -10.72 10.64
C CYS A 31 -6.01 -9.79 9.43
N GLU A 32 -5.24 -10.25 8.44
CA GLU A 32 -5.09 -9.54 7.17
C GLU A 32 -6.41 -9.40 6.40
N GLN A 33 -7.38 -10.29 6.64
CA GLN A 33 -8.70 -10.24 6.01
C GLN A 33 -9.58 -9.10 6.52
N ASP A 34 -9.22 -8.50 7.66
CA ASP A 34 -9.94 -7.38 8.26
C ASP A 34 -9.53 -6.04 7.63
N PHE A 35 -8.54 -6.04 6.75
CA PHE A 35 -8.14 -4.84 6.02
C PHE A 35 -9.12 -4.56 4.87
N GLU A 36 -9.63 -3.34 4.82
CA GLU A 36 -10.48 -2.85 3.75
C GLU A 36 -9.64 -2.07 2.73
N VAL A 37 -9.95 -2.21 1.44
CA VAL A 37 -9.24 -1.49 0.38
C VAL A 37 -9.60 0.00 0.45
N LEU A 38 -8.59 0.85 0.66
CA LEU A 38 -8.74 2.31 0.62
C LEU A 38 -8.43 2.85 -0.78
N LEU A 39 -7.35 2.38 -1.39
CA LEU A 39 -6.98 2.70 -2.76
C LEU A 39 -6.78 1.39 -3.51
N VAL A 40 -7.62 1.15 -4.52
CA VAL A 40 -7.46 0.01 -5.42
C VAL A 40 -6.09 0.05 -6.10
N SER A 41 -5.57 -1.13 -6.44
CA SER A 41 -4.32 -1.29 -7.19
C SER A 41 -4.17 -0.28 -8.33
N SER A 42 -3.32 0.71 -8.08
CA SER A 42 -3.11 1.87 -8.91
C SER A 42 -1.81 1.74 -9.67
N PHE A 43 -1.85 2.01 -10.96
CA PHE A 43 -0.71 1.84 -11.85
C PHE A 43 0.25 3.03 -11.79
N PHE A 44 1.53 2.79 -11.52
CA PHE A 44 2.57 3.83 -11.46
C PHE A 44 3.61 3.69 -12.57
N MET A 45 3.87 2.47 -13.06
CA MET A 45 4.82 2.24 -14.15
C MET A 45 4.29 1.23 -15.14
N SER A 46 4.44 1.56 -16.41
CA SER A 46 4.24 0.61 -17.50
C SER A 46 5.29 -0.49 -17.53
N PRO A 47 5.02 -1.60 -18.23
CA PRO A 47 6.00 -2.66 -18.38
C PRO A 47 7.33 -2.15 -18.96
N THR A 48 7.29 -1.18 -19.87
CA THR A 48 8.48 -0.58 -20.49
C THR A 48 9.24 0.30 -19.50
N GLU A 49 8.54 1.19 -18.79
CA GLU A 49 9.15 2.02 -17.74
C GLU A 49 9.76 1.17 -16.62
N SER A 50 9.07 0.09 -16.24
CA SER A 50 9.51 -0.84 -15.19
C SER A 50 10.79 -1.58 -15.56
N ARG A 51 10.91 -2.05 -16.81
CA ARG A 51 12.14 -2.71 -17.31
C ARG A 51 13.31 -1.74 -17.45
N ASN A 52 13.02 -0.49 -17.82
CA ASN A 52 14.03 0.53 -18.03
C ASN A 52 14.42 1.28 -16.74
N GLY A 53 13.71 1.03 -15.63
CA GLY A 53 13.98 1.67 -14.35
C GLY A 53 13.82 3.19 -14.38
N ALA A 54 12.89 3.72 -15.19
CA ALA A 54 12.67 5.16 -15.31
C ALA A 54 11.27 5.51 -15.81
N PRO A 55 10.62 6.58 -15.30
CA PRO A 55 11.02 7.38 -14.13
C PRO A 55 10.65 6.68 -12.81
N LEU A 56 11.61 6.56 -11.88
CA LEU A 56 11.38 5.87 -10.60
C LEU A 56 10.53 6.70 -9.64
N ASN A 57 10.77 8.02 -9.57
CA ASN A 57 10.29 8.92 -8.51
C ASN A 57 8.92 9.56 -8.84
N ARG A 58 7.98 8.79 -9.39
CA ARG A 58 6.67 9.33 -9.77
C ARG A 58 5.79 9.47 -8.54
N VAL A 59 5.50 10.70 -8.14
CA VAL A 59 4.51 10.99 -7.10
C VAL A 59 3.12 11.08 -7.72
N ARG A 60 2.13 10.43 -7.10
CA ARG A 60 0.72 10.58 -7.45
C ARG A 60 -0.08 10.92 -6.20
N MET A 61 -0.93 11.93 -6.34
CA MET A 61 -1.85 12.38 -5.30
C MET A 61 -3.22 11.76 -5.57
N PHE A 62 -3.82 11.18 -4.55
CA PHE A 62 -5.15 10.59 -4.58
C PHE A 62 -6.04 11.33 -3.58
N GLY A 63 -6.89 12.21 -4.09
CA GLY A 63 -7.92 12.86 -3.29
C GLY A 63 -9.04 11.88 -2.92
N SER A 64 -9.89 12.29 -1.99
CA SER A 64 -11.06 11.52 -1.52
C SER A 64 -11.93 10.94 -2.64
N GLU A 65 -11.99 11.58 -3.81
CA GLU A 65 -12.74 11.11 -4.98
C GLU A 65 -12.17 9.85 -5.63
N LYS A 66 -10.88 9.57 -5.41
CA LYS A 66 -10.18 8.38 -5.91
C LYS A 66 -10.11 7.26 -4.88
N LEU A 67 -10.48 7.54 -3.63
CA LEU A 67 -10.48 6.58 -2.53
C LEU A 67 -11.81 5.83 -2.46
N ALA A 68 -11.79 4.63 -1.89
CA ALA A 68 -12.97 3.80 -1.74
C ALA A 68 -13.97 4.45 -0.77
N LYS A 69 -15.19 4.73 -1.25
CA LYS A 69 -16.23 5.40 -0.43
C LYS A 69 -16.58 4.65 0.85
N ALA A 70 -16.48 3.32 0.83
CA ALA A 70 -16.76 2.47 1.97
C ALA A 70 -15.80 2.71 3.16
N THR A 71 -14.56 3.12 2.87
CA THR A 71 -13.53 3.34 3.88
C THR A 71 -13.42 4.80 4.30
N LEU A 72 -13.78 5.77 3.45
CA LEU A 72 -13.75 7.21 3.78
C LEU A 72 -14.64 7.62 4.95
N GLY A 73 -15.74 6.92 5.20
CA GLY A 73 -16.68 7.20 6.30
C GLY A 73 -16.25 6.64 7.66
N LYS A 74 -15.11 5.94 7.72
CA LYS A 74 -14.62 5.25 8.92
C LYS A 74 -13.28 5.86 9.35
N LYS A 75 -12.93 5.61 10.61
CA LYS A 75 -11.64 5.97 11.19
C LYS A 75 -10.71 4.77 11.19
N TRP A 76 -9.47 4.99 10.78
CA TRP A 76 -8.45 3.95 10.64
C TRP A 76 -7.21 4.34 11.41
N ASP A 77 -6.57 3.38 12.06
CA ASP A 77 -5.30 3.56 12.78
C ASP A 77 -4.16 2.74 12.17
N ARG A 78 -4.48 1.80 11.26
CA ARG A 78 -3.54 0.98 10.50
C ARG A 78 -3.70 1.18 9.00
N VAL A 79 -2.57 1.23 8.32
CA VAL A 79 -2.47 1.29 6.86
C VAL A 79 -1.52 0.20 6.41
N LYS A 80 -1.88 -0.50 5.33
CA LYS A 80 -1.05 -1.49 4.66
C LYS A 80 -0.84 -1.04 3.23
N VAL A 81 0.42 -0.95 2.82
CA VAL A 81 0.82 -0.58 1.46
C VAL A 81 1.31 -1.84 0.77
N VAL A 82 0.76 -2.13 -0.40
CA VAL A 82 1.15 -3.29 -1.21
C VAL A 82 1.75 -2.80 -2.52
N CYS A 83 3.07 -2.96 -2.65
CA CYS A 83 3.84 -2.59 -3.82
C CYS A 83 4.10 -3.83 -4.69
N THR A 84 3.78 -3.76 -5.99
CA THR A 84 3.96 -4.88 -6.93
C THR A 84 4.78 -4.44 -8.15
N GLN A 85 5.81 -5.21 -8.49
CA GLN A 85 6.65 -4.97 -9.67
C GLN A 85 6.85 -6.27 -10.48
N PRO A 86 5.89 -6.65 -11.34
CA PRO A 86 5.94 -7.91 -12.09
C PRO A 86 6.81 -7.83 -13.35
N TYR A 87 7.20 -6.63 -13.78
CA TYR A 87 7.85 -6.40 -15.08
C TYR A 87 9.36 -6.24 -14.99
N ASN A 88 9.90 -6.03 -13.79
CA ASN A 88 11.34 -6.00 -13.54
C ASN A 88 11.76 -7.25 -12.76
N LYS A 89 12.32 -8.25 -13.46
CA LYS A 89 12.85 -9.49 -12.85
C LYS A 89 14.25 -9.32 -12.24
N VAL A 90 14.92 -8.19 -12.50
CA VAL A 90 16.33 -7.96 -12.09
C VAL A 90 16.41 -7.43 -10.66
N SER A 91 15.35 -6.80 -10.17
CA SER A 91 15.13 -6.54 -8.75
C SER A 91 14.06 -7.50 -8.22
N ALA A 92 14.31 -8.80 -8.36
CA ALA A 92 13.98 -9.70 -7.25
C ALA A 92 14.91 -9.34 -6.07
N VAL A 93 14.89 -8.08 -5.61
CA VAL A 93 15.13 -7.83 -4.20
C VAL A 93 14.03 -8.68 -3.57
N PRO A 94 14.38 -9.65 -2.72
CA PRO A 94 13.37 -10.44 -2.07
C PRO A 94 12.54 -9.44 -1.28
N VAL A 95 11.36 -9.05 -1.80
CA VAL A 95 10.20 -8.91 -0.93
C VAL A 95 10.18 -10.26 -0.27
N ARG A 96 10.68 -10.28 0.97
CA ARG A 96 11.04 -11.48 1.70
C ARG A 96 9.81 -12.37 1.63
N HIS A 97 9.86 -13.37 0.75
CA HIS A 97 8.89 -14.45 0.71
C HIS A 97 9.11 -15.22 2.01
N ARG A 98 8.58 -14.70 3.12
CA ARG A 98 8.00 -15.62 4.08
C ARG A 98 6.69 -16.05 3.43
N PRO A 99 6.45 -17.36 3.23
CA PRO A 99 5.06 -17.80 3.13
C PRO A 99 4.37 -17.24 4.37
N PHE A 100 3.44 -16.31 4.18
CA PHE A 100 2.66 -15.76 5.29
C PHE A 100 1.66 -16.83 5.67
N GLN A 101 2.18 -17.81 6.40
CA GLN A 101 1.43 -18.86 7.02
C GLN A 101 1.89 -18.86 8.46
N SER A 102 1.28 -17.97 9.26
CA SER A 102 0.95 -18.21 10.67
C SER A 102 0.41 -16.92 11.29
N LEU A 103 -0.88 -16.95 11.62
CA LEU A 103 -1.46 -16.53 12.90
C LEU A 103 -0.90 -15.24 13.52
N CYS A 104 -1.73 -14.18 13.53
CA CYS A 104 -1.74 -13.12 14.56
C CYS A 104 -0.39 -12.73 15.18
N ASP A 105 0.61 -12.34 14.38
CA ASP A 105 1.85 -11.76 14.93
C ASP A 105 1.83 -10.24 14.74
N PRO A 106 1.72 -9.42 15.82
CA PRO A 106 1.51 -7.98 15.75
C PRO A 106 2.78 -7.16 15.42
N SER A 107 3.84 -7.75 14.87
CA SER A 107 5.19 -7.19 14.94
C SER A 107 5.85 -6.78 13.60
N VAL A 108 5.09 -6.58 12.52
CA VAL A 108 5.63 -5.95 11.29
C VAL A 108 4.70 -4.83 10.83
N PHE A 109 4.75 -3.72 11.55
CA PHE A 109 4.25 -2.43 11.09
C PHE A 109 5.46 -1.64 10.62
N GLU A 110 5.62 -1.46 9.32
CA GLU A 110 6.46 -0.38 8.81
C GLU A 110 5.61 0.89 8.98
N GLU A 111 5.83 1.57 10.10
CA GLU A 111 5.27 2.90 10.35
C GLU A 111 5.78 3.83 9.25
N ILE A 112 4.90 4.21 8.33
CA ILE A 112 5.05 5.47 7.63
C ILE A 112 4.65 6.53 8.66
N GLU A 113 5.62 7.03 9.42
CA GLU A 113 5.50 8.36 10.02
C GLU A 113 5.41 9.36 8.85
N LEU A 114 4.31 10.11 8.82
CA LEU A 114 4.23 11.36 8.06
C LEU A 114 4.93 12.47 8.84
#